data_AF-A0A5N7Z8N9-F1
#
_entry.id   AF-A0A5N7Z8N9-F1
#
_cell.length_a   1.000
_cell.length_b   1.000
_cell.length_c   1.000
_cell.angle_alpha   90.00
_cell.angle_beta   90.00
_cell.angle_gamma   90.00
#
_symmetry.space_group_name_H-M   'P 1'
#
loop_
_entity.id
_entity.type
_entity.pdbx_description
1 polymer ?
#
loop_
_entity_poly.entity_id
_entity_poly.type
_entity_poly.pdbx_seq_one_letter_code
_entity_poly.pdbx_strand_id
1 'polypeptide(L)'
;MSQPDFDFVRQKYATNCTTQRDNPAVLAVYRIVLEGEHKDSDYWNEEHGASDIIRIFETFFTAYDWKELEKDLKNWTTSQLELFTAAILSGYYSYTANGVYYDFYDIETLTQTIPNRLHLLLPILAIEQERGLQYREFSGIVLENCNFINDHFEILLKQDIQNIRIIKEIFKSVAVFDPTNPTMMALKNKLDNVNI
;
A
#
# COMPACT_ATOMS: atom_id res chain seq x y z
N MET A 1 13.46 -16.05 -2.39
CA MET A 1 12.71 -17.21 -1.84
C MET A 1 12.72 -18.32 -2.86
N SER A 2 12.82 -19.59 -2.45
CA SER A 2 12.75 -20.71 -3.39
C SER A 2 11.30 -21.16 -3.60
N GLN A 3 10.98 -21.69 -4.78
CA GLN A 3 9.64 -22.23 -5.08
C GLN A 3 9.19 -23.32 -4.07
N PRO A 4 10.08 -24.26 -3.65
CA PRO A 4 9.74 -25.26 -2.64
C PRO A 4 9.31 -24.67 -1.28
N ASP A 5 9.89 -23.52 -0.87
CA ASP A 5 9.52 -22.87 0.39
C ASP A 5 8.08 -22.35 0.36
N PHE A 6 7.66 -21.82 -0.79
CA PHE A 6 6.29 -21.31 -0.94
C PHE A 6 5.26 -22.43 -1.12
N ASP A 7 5.63 -23.55 -1.75
CA ASP A 7 4.73 -24.70 -1.90
C ASP A 7 4.31 -25.28 -0.54
N PHE A 8 5.19 -25.25 0.47
CA PHE A 8 4.83 -25.61 1.84
C PHE A 8 3.79 -24.66 2.44
N VAL A 9 3.97 -23.35 2.26
CA VAL A 9 3.02 -22.32 2.73
C VAL A 9 1.66 -22.52 2.03
N ARG A 10 1.67 -22.73 0.72
CA ARG A 10 0.46 -23.01 -0.08
C ARG A 10 -0.29 -24.22 0.44
N GLN A 11 0.41 -25.30 0.82
CA GLN A 11 -0.23 -26.48 1.42
C GLN A 11 -0.80 -26.18 2.81
N LYS A 12 -0.05 -25.46 3.65
CA LYS A 12 -0.47 -25.11 5.01
C LYS A 12 -1.72 -24.23 5.04
N TYR A 13 -1.84 -23.30 4.10
CA TYR A 13 -2.94 -22.32 4.01
C TYR A 13 -3.80 -22.53 2.76
N ALA A 14 -3.97 -23.78 2.32
CA ALA A 14 -4.57 -24.11 1.02
C ALA A 14 -5.96 -23.51 0.77
N THR A 15 -6.76 -23.28 1.82
CA THR A 15 -8.10 -22.69 1.71
C THR A 15 -8.08 -21.18 1.44
N ASN A 16 -7.00 -20.50 1.83
CA ASN A 16 -6.86 -19.04 1.74
C ASN A 16 -5.76 -18.61 0.76
N CYS A 17 -4.96 -19.55 0.24
CA CYS A 17 -3.96 -19.28 -0.78
C CYS A 17 -4.62 -19.05 -2.15
N THR A 18 -4.77 -17.79 -2.52
CA THR A 18 -5.47 -17.31 -3.72
C THR A 18 -4.55 -16.68 -4.77
N THR A 19 -3.28 -16.39 -4.46
CA THR A 19 -2.31 -15.90 -5.46
C THR A 19 -2.24 -16.86 -6.66
N GLN A 20 -2.20 -16.30 -7.86
CA GLN A 20 -2.03 -17.05 -9.11
C GLN A 20 -0.66 -16.82 -9.75
N ARG A 21 0.23 -16.08 -9.08
CA ARG A 21 1.56 -15.77 -9.59
C ARG A 21 2.59 -16.78 -9.10
N ASP A 22 3.66 -16.89 -9.88
CA ASP A 22 4.89 -17.60 -9.56
C ASP A 22 6.08 -16.64 -9.38
N ASN A 23 5.86 -15.34 -9.54
CA ASN A 23 6.89 -14.31 -9.32
C ASN A 23 7.41 -14.38 -7.86
N PRO A 24 8.70 -14.67 -7.63
CA PRO A 24 9.23 -14.87 -6.28
C PRO A 24 9.11 -13.66 -5.35
N ALA A 25 9.14 -12.44 -5.89
CA ALA A 25 9.02 -11.22 -5.10
C ALA A 25 7.56 -10.98 -4.67
N VAL A 26 6.62 -11.18 -5.60
CA VAL A 26 5.17 -11.15 -5.29
C VAL A 26 4.83 -12.22 -4.26
N LEU A 27 5.35 -13.44 -4.42
CA LEU A 27 5.13 -14.53 -3.48
C LEU A 27 5.70 -14.21 -2.09
N ALA A 28 6.80 -13.48 -2.00
CA ALA A 28 7.38 -13.07 -0.72
C ALA A 28 6.46 -12.10 0.04
N VAL A 29 5.90 -11.11 -0.67
CA VAL A 29 4.89 -10.18 -0.10
C VAL A 29 3.63 -10.94 0.30
N TYR A 30 3.10 -11.76 -0.62
CA TYR A 30 1.87 -12.49 -0.40
C TYR A 30 1.97 -13.46 0.77
N ARG A 31 3.13 -14.09 0.97
CA ARG A 31 3.38 -14.94 2.14
C ARG A 31 3.20 -14.20 3.45
N ILE A 32 3.71 -12.97 3.58
CA ILE A 32 3.57 -12.19 4.82
C ILE A 32 2.09 -11.93 5.11
N VAL A 33 1.34 -11.55 4.07
CA VAL A 33 -0.10 -11.32 4.19
C VAL A 33 -0.82 -12.61 4.59
N LEU A 34 -0.62 -13.70 3.85
CA LEU A 34 -1.26 -15.00 4.08
C LEU A 34 -0.95 -15.60 5.46
N GLU A 35 0.30 -15.52 5.90
CA GLU A 35 0.67 -15.96 7.25
C GLU A 35 0.10 -15.02 8.33
N GLY A 36 0.05 -13.71 8.03
CA GLY A 36 -0.42 -12.68 8.93
C GLY A 36 -1.93 -12.61 9.11
N GLU A 37 -2.74 -13.10 8.15
CA GLU A 37 -4.20 -13.24 8.31
C GLU A 37 -4.60 -14.07 9.53
N HIS A 38 -3.70 -14.93 10.00
CA HIS A 38 -3.93 -15.85 11.12
C HIS A 38 -3.14 -15.48 12.38
N LYS A 39 -2.40 -14.36 12.36
CA LYS A 39 -1.69 -13.83 13.53
C LYS A 39 -2.63 -12.92 14.33
N ASP A 40 -2.31 -12.71 15.60
CA ASP A 40 -3.05 -11.79 16.44
C ASP A 40 -2.93 -10.34 15.96
N SER A 41 -3.82 -9.48 16.48
CA SER A 41 -3.85 -8.07 16.13
C SER A 41 -2.53 -7.36 16.43
N ASP A 42 -1.77 -7.83 17.42
CA ASP A 42 -0.51 -7.19 17.85
C ASP A 42 0.56 -7.25 16.77
N TYR A 43 0.64 -8.34 15.99
CA TYR A 43 1.56 -8.42 14.84
C TYR A 43 1.35 -7.29 13.82
N TRP A 44 0.09 -6.90 13.59
CA TRP A 44 -0.26 -5.84 12.64
C TRP A 44 -0.26 -4.46 13.31
N ASN A 45 -0.73 -4.37 14.55
CA ASN A 45 -0.79 -3.13 15.34
C ASN A 45 0.61 -2.59 15.67
N GLU A 46 1.60 -3.46 15.87
CA GLU A 46 3.00 -3.09 16.09
C GLU A 46 3.80 -2.95 14.78
N GLU A 47 3.12 -2.90 13.63
CA GLU A 47 3.70 -2.73 12.30
C GLU A 47 4.72 -3.80 11.84
N HIS A 48 4.79 -4.97 12.49
CA HIS A 48 5.73 -6.02 12.07
C HIS A 48 5.44 -6.49 10.64
N GLY A 49 4.16 -6.76 10.32
CA GLY A 49 3.75 -7.17 8.97
C GLY A 49 4.00 -6.10 7.91
N ALA A 50 3.76 -4.83 8.25
CA ALA A 50 4.03 -3.70 7.36
C ALA A 50 5.52 -3.52 7.09
N SER A 51 6.33 -3.55 8.15
CA SER A 51 7.79 -3.42 8.08
C SER A 51 8.41 -4.52 7.21
N ASP A 52 7.92 -5.76 7.33
CA ASP A 52 8.38 -6.87 6.50
C ASP A 52 8.06 -6.67 5.01
N ILE A 53 6.85 -6.19 4.68
CA ILE A 53 6.44 -5.90 3.30
C ILE A 53 7.25 -4.75 2.71
N ILE A 54 7.42 -3.66 3.47
CA ILE A 54 8.17 -2.48 3.02
C ILE A 54 9.64 -2.83 2.78
N ARG A 55 10.25 -3.61 3.67
CA ARG A 55 11.62 -4.10 3.48
C ARG A 55 11.79 -4.90 2.19
N ILE A 56 10.79 -5.72 1.82
CA ILE A 56 10.80 -6.43 0.53
C ILE A 56 10.78 -5.43 -0.64
N PHE A 57 9.90 -4.42 -0.57
CA PHE A 57 9.82 -3.39 -1.60
C PHE A 57 11.14 -2.63 -1.79
N GLU A 58 11.81 -2.31 -0.70
CA GLU A 58 13.04 -1.52 -0.69
C GLU A 58 14.27 -2.33 -1.09
N THR A 59 14.27 -3.65 -0.85
CA THR A 59 15.49 -4.45 -1.03
C THR A 59 15.61 -5.07 -2.43
N PHE A 60 14.50 -5.50 -3.05
CA PHE A 60 14.61 -6.28 -4.29
C PHE A 60 13.42 -6.20 -5.25
N PHE A 61 12.43 -5.32 -5.03
CA PHE A 61 11.33 -5.17 -5.98
C PHE A 61 11.77 -4.39 -7.22
N THR A 62 11.63 -5.01 -8.38
CA THR A 62 11.85 -4.38 -9.68
C THR A 62 10.55 -3.82 -10.25
N ALA A 63 10.65 -2.99 -11.29
CA ALA A 63 9.48 -2.50 -12.03
C ALA A 63 8.60 -3.64 -12.62
N TYR A 64 9.17 -4.83 -12.87
CA TYR A 64 8.40 -6.00 -13.29
C TYR A 64 7.59 -6.57 -12.13
N ASP A 65 8.16 -6.63 -10.93
CA ASP A 65 7.52 -7.20 -9.74
C ASP A 65 6.31 -6.36 -9.30
N TRP A 66 6.41 -5.04 -9.37
CA TRP A 66 5.27 -4.14 -9.13
C TRP A 66 4.08 -4.42 -10.06
N LYS A 67 4.35 -4.63 -11.34
CA LYS A 67 3.30 -4.95 -12.33
C LYS A 67 2.70 -6.33 -12.11
N GLU A 68 3.51 -7.31 -11.71
CA GLU A 68 2.98 -8.64 -11.40
C GLU A 68 2.17 -8.64 -10.10
N LEU A 69 2.59 -7.86 -9.09
CA LEU A 69 1.84 -7.65 -7.85
C LEU A 69 0.48 -7.02 -8.14
N GLU A 70 0.45 -5.90 -8.86
CA GLU A 70 -0.78 -5.21 -9.28
C GLU A 70 -1.80 -6.17 -9.90
N LYS A 71 -1.35 -7.01 -10.85
CA LYS A 71 -2.23 -7.97 -11.53
C LYS A 71 -2.72 -9.10 -10.63
N ASP A 72 -2.02 -9.41 -9.55
CA ASP A 72 -2.38 -10.49 -8.63
C ASP A 72 -3.36 -10.05 -7.55
N LEU A 73 -3.40 -8.76 -7.20
CA LEU A 73 -4.29 -8.22 -6.17
C LEU A 73 -5.76 -8.61 -6.37
N LYS A 74 -6.24 -8.69 -7.62
CA LYS A 74 -7.62 -9.10 -7.94
C LYS A 74 -7.98 -10.49 -7.42
N ASN A 75 -6.97 -11.36 -7.26
CA ASN A 75 -7.15 -12.74 -6.80
C ASN A 75 -7.22 -12.82 -5.27
N TRP A 76 -6.67 -11.84 -4.56
CA TRP A 76 -6.54 -11.87 -3.11
C TRP A 76 -7.90 -11.74 -2.43
N THR A 77 -8.09 -12.39 -1.27
CA THR A 77 -9.33 -12.25 -0.50
C THR A 77 -9.49 -10.80 -0.03
N THR A 78 -10.69 -10.44 0.43
CA THR A 78 -10.91 -9.09 0.95
C THR A 78 -10.03 -8.82 2.18
N SER A 79 -9.96 -9.75 3.13
CA SER A 79 -9.09 -9.63 4.31
C SER A 79 -7.60 -9.52 3.97
N GLN A 80 -7.11 -10.24 2.95
CA GLN A 80 -5.74 -10.09 2.45
C GLN A 80 -5.48 -8.67 1.94
N LEU A 81 -6.44 -8.12 1.19
CA LEU A 81 -6.35 -6.77 0.67
C LEU A 81 -6.48 -5.71 1.77
N GLU A 82 -7.27 -5.92 2.81
CA GLU A 82 -7.33 -5.01 3.97
C GLU A 82 -5.97 -4.91 4.65
N LEU A 83 -5.38 -6.05 5.03
CA LEU A 83 -4.06 -6.10 5.66
C LEU A 83 -2.98 -5.49 4.78
N PHE A 84 -3.00 -5.81 3.49
CA PHE A 84 -2.05 -5.27 2.53
C PHE A 84 -2.21 -3.77 2.33
N THR A 85 -3.44 -3.27 2.22
CA THR A 85 -3.73 -1.84 2.05
C THR A 85 -3.23 -1.05 3.26
N ALA A 86 -3.51 -1.53 4.47
CA ALA A 86 -2.98 -0.93 5.69
C ALA A 86 -1.44 -0.94 5.68
N ALA A 87 -0.83 -2.08 5.34
CA ALA A 87 0.62 -2.24 5.30
C ALA A 87 1.34 -1.33 4.30
N ILE A 88 0.79 -1.12 3.11
CA ILE A 88 1.41 -0.24 2.09
C ILE A 88 1.16 1.24 2.33
N LEU A 89 0.30 1.58 3.29
CA LEU A 89 0.04 2.96 3.74
C LEU A 89 0.71 3.26 5.09
N SER A 90 1.08 2.22 5.84
CA SER A 90 1.84 2.35 7.07
C SER A 90 3.35 2.32 6.82
N GLY A 91 4.13 2.40 7.90
CA GLY A 91 5.58 2.57 7.81
C GLY A 91 5.97 4.00 7.46
N TYR A 92 7.12 4.39 8.00
CA TYR A 92 7.55 5.78 8.21
C TYR A 92 6.66 6.50 9.24
N TYR A 93 6.60 5.97 10.47
CA TYR A 93 6.04 6.71 11.61
C TYR A 93 6.66 8.11 11.67
N SER A 94 5.85 9.09 11.27
CA SER A 94 5.99 10.53 11.46
C SER A 94 7.23 11.21 10.84
N TYR A 95 7.05 11.97 9.76
CA TYR A 95 7.94 13.08 9.44
C TYR A 95 7.18 14.34 9.03
N THR A 96 7.30 15.36 9.88
CA THR A 96 6.89 16.74 9.60
C THR A 96 8.07 17.51 9.00
N ALA A 97 7.83 18.72 8.51
CA ALA A 97 8.82 19.63 7.90
C ALA A 97 10.07 19.95 8.78
N ASN A 98 10.18 19.44 10.01
CA ASN A 98 11.23 19.76 10.98
C ASN A 98 12.18 18.59 11.36
N GLY A 99 12.26 17.52 10.55
CA GLY A 99 13.26 16.44 10.69
C GLY A 99 12.75 15.18 11.41
N VAL A 100 13.37 14.00 11.29
CA VAL A 100 14.62 13.57 10.64
C VAL A 100 14.40 12.16 10.12
N TYR A 101 14.45 11.94 8.79
CA TYR A 101 14.64 10.58 8.25
C TYR A 101 15.76 9.92 9.05
N TYR A 102 15.45 8.82 9.75
CA TYR A 102 16.50 8.03 10.37
C TYR A 102 17.56 7.78 9.31
N ASP A 103 18.82 8.01 9.70
CA ASP A 103 20.08 7.99 8.93
C ASP A 103 20.37 6.64 8.21
N PHE A 104 19.35 5.79 8.06
CA PHE A 104 19.40 4.42 7.54
C PHE A 104 18.69 4.23 6.19
N TYR A 105 17.79 5.13 5.76
CA TYR A 105 17.14 5.02 4.45
C TYR A 105 17.51 6.17 3.53
N ASP A 106 18.12 5.82 2.40
CA ASP A 106 18.46 6.77 1.35
C ASP A 106 17.18 7.36 0.74
N ILE A 107 17.16 8.68 0.53
CA ILE A 107 16.10 9.38 -0.23
C ILE A 107 15.86 8.70 -1.58
N GLU A 108 16.90 8.13 -2.19
CA GLU A 108 16.79 7.32 -3.40
C GLU A 108 15.82 6.13 -3.22
N THR A 109 15.90 5.40 -2.10
CA THR A 109 15.02 4.24 -1.83
C THR A 109 13.56 4.68 -1.67
N LEU A 110 13.33 5.76 -0.93
CA LEU A 110 12.00 6.33 -0.71
C LEU A 110 11.37 6.82 -2.02
N THR A 111 12.15 7.52 -2.86
CA THR A 111 11.67 8.00 -4.17
C THR A 111 11.33 6.87 -5.14
N GLN A 112 11.86 5.66 -4.92
CA GLN A 112 11.54 4.49 -5.73
C GLN A 112 10.29 3.76 -5.24
N THR A 113 10.06 3.62 -3.93
CA THR A 113 8.96 2.78 -3.42
C THR A 113 7.66 3.54 -3.19
N ILE A 114 7.71 4.79 -2.72
CA ILE A 114 6.51 5.58 -2.38
C ILE A 114 5.56 5.74 -3.58
N PRO A 115 6.02 6.15 -4.79
CA PRO A 115 5.13 6.29 -5.93
C PRO A 115 4.48 4.96 -6.32
N ASN A 116 5.23 3.86 -6.31
CA ASN A 116 4.70 2.55 -6.64
C ASN A 116 3.64 2.08 -5.62
N ARG A 117 3.86 2.32 -4.32
CA ARG A 117 2.86 2.06 -3.26
C ARG A 117 1.59 2.88 -3.48
N LEU A 118 1.72 4.17 -3.82
CA LEU A 118 0.58 5.01 -4.18
C LEU A 118 -0.19 4.44 -5.38
N HIS A 119 0.51 3.97 -6.42
CA HIS A 119 -0.10 3.46 -7.64
C HIS A 119 -0.94 2.20 -7.39
N LEU A 120 -0.54 1.36 -6.43
CA LEU A 120 -1.31 0.16 -6.04
C LEU A 120 -2.68 0.49 -5.41
N LEU A 121 -2.91 1.71 -4.93
CA LEU A 121 -4.20 2.07 -4.33
C LEU A 121 -5.33 2.11 -5.36
N LEU A 122 -5.07 2.52 -6.60
CA LEU A 122 -6.09 2.56 -7.65
C LEU A 122 -6.70 1.18 -7.97
N PRO A 123 -5.90 0.13 -8.28
CA PRO A 123 -6.45 -1.20 -8.52
C PRO A 123 -7.13 -1.77 -7.27
N ILE A 124 -6.64 -1.49 -6.06
CA ILE A 124 -7.30 -1.89 -4.80
C ILE A 124 -8.70 -1.26 -4.71
N LEU A 125 -8.81 0.05 -4.89
CA LEU A 125 -10.10 0.77 -4.84
C LEU A 125 -11.03 0.34 -5.98
N ALA A 126 -10.51 -0.03 -7.14
CA ALA A 126 -11.30 -0.61 -8.22
C ALA A 126 -11.89 -1.97 -7.81
N ILE A 127 -11.09 -2.82 -7.14
CA ILE A 127 -11.56 -4.13 -6.63
C ILE A 127 -12.68 -3.94 -5.59
N GLU A 128 -12.61 -2.92 -4.73
CA GLU A 128 -13.69 -2.59 -3.79
C GLU A 128 -15.02 -2.37 -4.53
N GLN A 129 -14.98 -1.58 -5.59
CA GLN A 129 -16.15 -1.28 -6.42
C GLN A 129 -16.65 -2.51 -7.18
N GLU A 130 -15.75 -3.29 -7.78
CA GLU A 130 -16.08 -4.52 -8.51
C GLU A 130 -16.75 -5.57 -7.62
N ARG A 131 -16.29 -5.68 -6.36
CA ARG A 131 -16.86 -6.61 -5.36
C ARG A 131 -18.13 -6.10 -4.70
N GLY A 132 -18.51 -4.84 -4.93
CA GLY A 132 -19.69 -4.23 -4.33
C GLY A 132 -19.62 -4.15 -2.80
N LEU A 133 -18.43 -3.95 -2.24
CA LEU A 133 -18.23 -3.89 -0.79
C LEU A 133 -18.91 -2.64 -0.23
N GLN A 134 -19.83 -2.82 0.73
CA GLN A 134 -20.67 -1.73 1.24
C GLN A 134 -20.05 -1.00 2.45
N TYR A 135 -19.03 -1.58 3.09
CA TYR A 135 -18.49 -1.11 4.37
C TYR A 135 -17.17 -0.34 4.26
N ARG A 136 -16.78 0.09 3.06
CA ARG A 136 -15.57 0.90 2.86
C ARG A 136 -14.32 0.17 3.37
N GLU A 137 -14.21 -1.12 3.07
CA GLU A 137 -13.13 -1.95 3.60
C GLU A 137 -11.77 -1.46 3.15
N PHE A 138 -11.64 -0.93 1.92
CA PHE A 138 -10.37 -0.39 1.45
C PHE A 138 -10.36 1.14 1.48
N SER A 139 -11.43 1.78 1.01
CA SER A 139 -11.52 3.24 1.01
C SER A 139 -11.49 3.85 2.42
N GLY A 140 -12.02 3.14 3.42
CA GLY A 140 -11.91 3.51 4.84
C GLY A 140 -10.47 3.48 5.33
N ILE A 141 -9.73 2.40 5.02
CA ILE A 141 -8.30 2.28 5.38
C ILE A 141 -7.48 3.40 4.71
N VAL A 142 -7.74 3.71 3.43
CA VAL A 142 -7.07 4.82 2.73
C VAL A 142 -7.37 6.15 3.42
N LEU A 143 -8.63 6.39 3.82
CA LEU A 143 -9.03 7.61 4.50
C LEU A 143 -8.33 7.76 5.87
N GLU A 144 -8.30 6.70 6.67
CA GLU A 144 -7.64 6.68 7.98
C GLU A 144 -6.12 6.91 7.87
N ASN A 145 -5.51 6.44 6.78
CA ASN A 145 -4.07 6.52 6.54
C ASN A 145 -3.68 7.58 5.51
N CYS A 146 -4.53 8.57 5.25
CA CYS A 146 -4.28 9.62 4.25
C CYS A 146 -3.05 10.49 4.59
N ASN A 147 -2.56 10.44 5.83
CA ASN A 147 -1.29 11.07 6.22
C ASN A 147 -0.12 10.56 5.37
N PHE A 148 -0.12 9.30 4.92
CA PHE A 148 0.88 8.77 4.01
C PHE A 148 1.05 9.65 2.76
N ILE A 149 -0.05 10.04 2.11
CA ILE A 149 0.00 10.88 0.90
C ILE A 149 0.44 12.30 1.26
N ASN A 150 -0.03 12.81 2.40
CA ASN A 150 0.32 14.15 2.86
C ASN A 150 1.81 14.29 3.16
N ASP A 151 2.38 13.35 3.90
CA ASP A 151 3.76 13.40 4.39
C ASP A 151 4.75 13.23 3.23
N HIS A 152 4.37 12.48 2.21
CA HIS A 152 5.21 12.23 1.04
C HIS A 152 4.83 13.07 -0.21
N PHE A 153 3.95 14.07 -0.06
CA PHE A 153 3.43 14.85 -1.18
C PHE A 153 4.53 15.49 -2.04
N GLU A 154 5.58 16.02 -1.42
CA GLU A 154 6.71 16.64 -2.12
C GLU A 154 7.54 15.63 -2.93
N ILE A 155 7.72 14.41 -2.40
CA ILE A 155 8.40 13.32 -3.12
C ILE A 155 7.57 12.93 -4.34
N LEU A 156 6.27 12.73 -4.13
CA LEU A 156 5.32 12.35 -5.18
C LEU A 156 5.27 13.41 -6.29
N LEU A 157 5.23 14.69 -5.94
CA LEU A 157 5.21 15.80 -6.90
C LEU A 157 6.50 15.90 -7.72
N LYS A 158 7.66 15.75 -7.08
CA LYS A 158 8.97 15.87 -7.75
C LYS A 158 9.28 14.70 -8.68
N GLN A 159 8.78 13.50 -8.36
CA GLN A 159 9.12 12.28 -9.09
C GLN A 159 8.36 12.16 -10.42
N ASP A 160 7.05 12.41 -10.41
CA ASP A 160 6.24 12.43 -11.63
C ASP A 160 4.95 13.25 -11.41
N ILE A 161 4.67 14.22 -12.28
CA ILE A 161 3.44 15.01 -12.24
C ILE A 161 2.17 14.15 -12.42
N GLN A 162 2.30 12.95 -13.04
CA GLN A 162 1.20 11.99 -13.10
C GLN A 162 0.75 11.50 -11.73
N ASN A 163 1.63 11.51 -10.71
CA ASN A 163 1.24 11.18 -9.33
C ASN A 163 0.14 12.11 -8.82
N ILE A 164 0.12 13.38 -9.23
CA ILE A 164 -0.96 14.31 -8.84
C ILE A 164 -2.29 13.89 -9.45
N ARG A 165 -2.30 13.36 -10.67
CA ARG A 165 -3.54 12.81 -11.27
C ARG A 165 -4.03 11.61 -10.47
N ILE A 166 -3.12 10.71 -10.09
CA ILE A 166 -3.44 9.52 -9.28
C ILE A 166 -3.99 9.93 -7.91
N ILE A 167 -3.35 10.88 -7.22
CA ILE A 167 -3.83 11.40 -5.93
C ILE A 167 -5.23 12.01 -6.10
N LYS A 168 -5.50 12.76 -7.18
CA LYS A 168 -6.83 13.31 -7.45
C LYS A 168 -7.88 12.22 -7.65
N GLU A 169 -7.55 11.13 -8.34
CA GLU A 169 -8.47 10.00 -8.52
C GLU A 169 -8.72 9.27 -7.20
N ILE A 170 -7.67 8.96 -6.42
CA ILE A 170 -7.82 8.40 -5.07
C ILE A 170 -8.71 9.32 -4.22
N PHE A 171 -8.42 10.63 -4.21
CA PHE A 171 -9.20 11.61 -3.47
C PHE A 171 -10.66 11.61 -3.88
N LYS A 172 -11.00 11.54 -5.17
CA LYS A 172 -12.40 11.43 -5.62
C LYS A 172 -13.05 10.14 -5.12
N SER A 173 -12.32 9.03 -5.14
CA SER A 173 -12.81 7.74 -4.66
C SER A 173 -13.09 7.75 -3.16
N VAL A 174 -12.32 8.48 -2.35
CA VAL A 174 -12.44 8.45 -0.88
C VAL A 174 -13.11 9.69 -0.25
N ALA A 175 -13.04 10.87 -0.86
CA ALA A 175 -13.50 12.15 -0.27
C ALA A 175 -15.02 12.28 -0.21
N VAL A 176 -15.75 11.48 -0.98
CA VAL A 176 -17.22 11.38 -0.88
C VAL A 176 -17.64 10.93 0.52
N PHE A 177 -16.75 10.28 1.27
CA PHE A 177 -17.07 9.58 2.51
C PHE A 177 -16.91 10.40 3.77
N ASP A 178 -15.97 11.35 3.81
CA ASP A 178 -15.80 12.31 4.92
C ASP A 178 -15.11 13.60 4.42
N PRO A 179 -15.88 14.57 3.92
CA PRO A 179 -15.32 15.84 3.43
C PRO A 179 -14.82 16.75 4.55
N THR A 180 -15.06 16.39 5.83
CA THR A 180 -14.65 17.18 7.00
C THR A 180 -13.39 16.67 7.67
N ASN A 181 -12.86 15.53 7.23
CA ASN A 181 -11.62 14.95 7.74
C ASN A 181 -10.45 15.96 7.59
N PRO A 182 -9.75 16.34 8.69
CA PRO A 182 -8.69 17.34 8.63
C PRO A 182 -7.53 16.97 7.70
N THR A 183 -7.16 15.69 7.66
CA THR A 183 -6.10 15.16 6.79
C THR A 183 -6.49 15.27 5.32
N MET A 184 -7.76 15.00 5.01
CA MET A 184 -8.31 15.18 3.66
C MET A 184 -8.36 16.65 3.25
N MET A 185 -8.75 17.54 4.15
CA MET A 185 -8.72 18.99 3.90
C MET A 185 -7.29 19.49 3.64
N ALA A 186 -6.31 19.00 4.41
CA ALA A 186 -4.91 19.32 4.19
C ALA A 186 -4.41 18.86 2.81
N LEU A 187 -4.76 17.63 2.40
CA LEU A 187 -4.42 17.11 1.08
C LEU A 187 -5.11 17.91 -0.03
N LYS A 188 -6.39 18.25 0.13
CA LYS A 188 -7.13 19.11 -0.81
C LYS A 188 -6.44 20.46 -0.99
N ASN A 189 -6.06 21.10 0.11
CA ASN A 189 -5.35 22.39 0.05
C ASN A 189 -4.00 22.25 -0.68
N LYS A 190 -3.26 21.17 -0.48
CA LYS A 190 -2.03 20.92 -1.25
C LYS A 190 -2.33 20.78 -2.74
N LEU A 191 -3.32 19.98 -3.11
CA LEU A 191 -3.73 19.75 -4.51
C LEU A 191 -4.20 21.02 -5.21
N ASP A 192 -4.94 21.89 -4.51
CA ASP A 192 -5.44 23.17 -5.04
C ASP A 192 -4.30 24.17 -5.30
N ASN A 193 -3.17 24.04 -4.59
CA ASN A 193 -1.99 24.89 -4.73
C ASN A 193 -0.95 24.36 -5.75
N VAL A 194 -1.16 23.16 -6.32
CA VAL A 194 -0.29 22.66 -7.40
C VAL A 194 -0.73 23.30 -8.71
N ASN A 195 0.09 24.21 -9.24
CA ASN A 195 -0.07 24.74 -10.59
C ASN A 195 0.34 23.64 -11.61
N ILE A 196 -0.64 23.07 -12.31
CA ILE A 196 -0.46 22.06 -13.37
C ILE A 196 -1.03 22.60 -14.67
#